data_AF-A0A314V1A5-F1
#
_entry.id   AF-A0A314V1A5-F1
#
_cell.length_a   1.000
_cell.length_b   1.000
_cell.length_c   1.000
_cell.angle_alpha   90.00
_cell.angle_beta   90.00
_cell.angle_gamma   90.00
#
_symmetry.space_group_name_H-M   'P 1'
#
loop_
_entity.id
_entity.type
_entity.pdbx_description
1 polymer ?
#
loop_
_entity_poly.entity_id
_entity_poly.type
_entity_poly.pdbx_seq_one_letter_code
_entity_poly.pdbx_strand_id
1 'polypeptide(L)'
;MRNTVKDEKIAGKLDPADKQKIEKAIDEAIEWLDRNQLAEVEEFEDKQKELEGLCNPIIAKIYQGAGGDVPMGGAQMPGGGFGNTSSGGAGAGPKIEEVD
;
A
#
# COMPACT_ATOMS: atom_id res chain seq x y z
N MET A 1 0.80 -10.11 -0.81
CA MET A 1 0.37 -9.92 -2.21
C MET A 1 -0.50 -11.05 -2.76
N ARG A 2 0.01 -12.27 -2.96
CA ARG A 2 -0.77 -13.41 -3.50
C ARG A 2 -2.09 -13.66 -2.76
N ASN A 3 -2.07 -13.64 -1.44
CA ASN A 3 -3.29 -13.85 -0.65
C ASN A 3 -4.27 -12.68 -0.80
N THR A 4 -3.75 -11.45 -0.89
CA THR A 4 -4.55 -10.23 -1.07
C THR A 4 -5.36 -10.26 -2.38
N VAL A 5 -4.77 -10.70 -3.49
CA VAL A 5 -5.49 -10.79 -4.78
C VAL A 5 -6.42 -12.00 -4.90
N LYS A 6 -6.28 -12.98 -4.00
CA LYS A 6 -7.18 -14.14 -3.89
C LYS A 6 -8.31 -13.92 -2.89
N ASP A 7 -8.19 -12.91 -2.02
CA ASP A 7 -9.26 -12.53 -1.10
C ASP A 7 -10.49 -12.09 -1.91
N GLU A 8 -11.65 -12.71 -1.66
CA GLU A 8 -12.87 -12.47 -2.44
C GLU A 8 -13.30 -11.00 -2.44
N LYS A 9 -13.06 -10.26 -1.35
CA LYS A 9 -13.43 -8.83 -1.24
C LYS A 9 -12.61 -7.94 -2.16
N ILE A 10 -11.39 -8.39 -2.49
CA ILE A 10 -10.46 -7.68 -3.38
C ILE A 10 -10.59 -8.23 -4.80
N ALA A 11 -10.60 -9.55 -4.96
CA ALA A 11 -10.71 -10.24 -6.23
C ALA A 11 -12.01 -9.87 -6.98
N GLY A 12 -13.12 -9.69 -6.27
CA GLY A 12 -14.38 -9.26 -6.87
C GLY A 12 -14.42 -7.80 -7.33
N LYS A 13 -13.42 -6.99 -6.95
CA LYS A 13 -13.30 -5.57 -7.32
C LYS A 13 -12.18 -5.30 -8.34
N LEU A 14 -11.33 -6.30 -8.59
CA LEU A 14 -10.31 -6.24 -9.64
C LEU A 14 -10.95 -6.52 -10.99
N ASP A 15 -10.63 -5.71 -11.99
CA ASP A 15 -10.92 -6.13 -13.36
C ASP A 15 -10.03 -7.32 -13.74
N PRO A 16 -10.47 -8.16 -14.69
CA PRO A 16 -9.73 -9.38 -15.06
C PRO A 16 -8.31 -9.11 -15.58
N ALA A 17 -8.07 -7.97 -16.23
CA ALA A 17 -6.78 -7.65 -16.81
C ALA A 17 -5.78 -7.27 -15.71
N ASP A 18 -6.18 -6.42 -14.76
CA ASP A 18 -5.36 -6.06 -13.60
C ASP A 18 -5.09 -7.28 -12.70
N LYS A 19 -6.10 -8.16 -12.50
CA LYS A 19 -5.90 -9.42 -11.78
C LYS A 19 -4.84 -10.30 -12.45
N GLN A 20 -4.97 -10.54 -13.75
CA GLN A 20 -4.02 -11.36 -14.50
C GLN A 20 -2.61 -10.76 -14.46
N LYS A 21 -2.50 -9.43 -14.56
CA LYS A 21 -1.22 -8.72 -14.48
C LYS A 21 -0.52 -8.95 -13.13
N ILE A 22 -1.26 -8.87 -12.03
CA ILE A 22 -0.70 -9.11 -10.70
C ILE A 22 -0.33 -10.59 -10.53
N GLU A 23 -1.19 -11.53 -10.92
CA GLU A 23 -0.91 -12.96 -10.80
C GLU A 23 0.38 -13.33 -11.57
N LYS A 24 0.51 -12.84 -12.80
CA LYS A 24 1.73 -13.04 -13.61
C LYS A 24 2.97 -12.45 -12.95
N ALA A 25 2.91 -11.22 -12.43
CA ALA A 25 4.05 -10.59 -11.77
C ALA A 25 4.48 -11.36 -10.51
N ILE A 26 3.51 -11.93 -9.77
CA ILE A 26 3.81 -12.76 -8.60
C ILE A 26 4.49 -14.07 -9.03
N ASP A 27 4.00 -14.73 -10.09
CA ASP A 27 4.62 -15.96 -10.60
C ASP A 27 6.04 -15.71 -11.10
N GLU A 28 6.27 -14.63 -11.86
CA GLU A 28 7.62 -14.22 -12.29
C GLU A 28 8.55 -13.89 -11.12
N ALA A 29 8.03 -13.26 -10.05
CA ALA A 29 8.80 -13.01 -8.84
C ALA A 29 9.18 -14.31 -8.12
N ILE A 30 8.28 -15.30 -8.04
CA ILE A 30 8.59 -16.60 -7.45
C ILE A 30 9.63 -17.35 -8.27
N GLU A 31 9.47 -17.40 -9.59
CA GLU A 31 10.47 -18.04 -10.46
C GLU A 31 11.84 -17.37 -10.34
N TRP A 32 11.86 -16.04 -10.19
CA TRP A 32 13.09 -15.31 -9.93
C TRP A 32 13.69 -15.71 -8.57
N LEU A 33 12.90 -15.76 -7.50
CA LEU A 33 13.38 -16.17 -6.17
C LEU A 33 13.95 -17.60 -6.16
N ASP A 34 13.29 -18.53 -6.87
CA ASP A 34 13.73 -19.93 -6.97
C ASP A 34 15.08 -20.06 -7.69
N ARG A 35 15.34 -19.20 -8.68
CA ARG A 35 16.61 -19.19 -9.44
C ARG A 35 17.72 -18.39 -8.76
N ASN A 36 17.35 -17.44 -7.89
CA ASN A 36 18.27 -16.47 -7.30
C ASN A 36 18.31 -16.58 -5.77
N GLN A 37 18.35 -17.80 -5.23
CA GLN A 37 18.36 -18.04 -3.77
C GLN A 37 19.58 -17.44 -3.05
N LEU A 38 20.65 -17.11 -3.79
CA LEU A 38 21.89 -16.51 -3.29
C LEU A 38 22.10 -15.08 -3.80
N ALA A 39 21.04 -14.41 -4.28
CA ALA A 39 21.10 -13.00 -4.66
C ALA A 39 21.51 -12.11 -3.48
N GLU A 40 22.02 -10.93 -3.80
CA GLU A 40 22.34 -9.93 -2.79
C GLU A 40 21.07 -9.23 -2.27
N VAL A 41 21.17 -8.62 -1.09
CA VAL A 41 20.05 -7.91 -0.47
C VAL A 41 19.48 -6.84 -1.41
N GLU A 42 20.35 -6.11 -2.12
CA GLU A 42 19.96 -5.08 -3.08
C GLU A 42 19.10 -5.65 -4.22
N GLU A 43 19.44 -6.84 -4.73
CA GLU A 43 18.69 -7.50 -5.80
C GLU A 43 17.32 -7.99 -5.32
N PHE A 44 17.23 -8.50 -4.08
CA PHE A 44 15.95 -8.86 -3.46
C PHE A 44 15.06 -7.64 -3.23
N GLU A 45 15.63 -6.53 -2.75
CA GLU A 45 14.90 -5.27 -2.57
C GLU A 45 14.39 -4.71 -3.90
N ASP A 46 15.20 -4.76 -4.95
CA ASP A 46 14.80 -4.30 -6.28
C ASP A 46 13.68 -5.16 -6.85
N LYS A 47 13.76 -6.49 -6.69
CA LYS A 47 12.67 -7.38 -7.10
C LYS A 47 11.39 -7.14 -6.29
N GLN A 48 11.51 -6.86 -5.00
CA GLN A 48 10.38 -6.48 -4.16
C GLN A 48 9.74 -5.18 -4.64
N LYS A 49 10.54 -4.13 -4.88
CA LYS A 49 10.07 -2.81 -5.36
C LYS A 49 9.40 -2.91 -6.72
N GLU A 50 9.92 -3.74 -7.62
CA GLU A 50 9.30 -4.02 -8.93
C GLU A 50 7.88 -4.60 -8.75
N LEU A 51 7.74 -5.61 -7.91
CA LEU A 51 6.45 -6.25 -7.63
C LEU A 51 5.47 -5.28 -6.95
N GLU A 52 5.94 -4.54 -5.96
CA GLU A 52 5.14 -3.54 -5.24
C GLU A 52 4.71 -2.38 -6.15
N GLY A 53 5.60 -1.89 -7.01
CA GLY A 53 5.32 -0.83 -7.97
C GLY A 53 4.20 -1.19 -8.96
N LEU A 54 4.05 -2.49 -9.27
CA LEU A 54 2.93 -2.99 -10.06
C LEU A 54 1.65 -3.16 -9.24
N CYS A 55 1.74 -3.72 -8.04
CA CYS A 55 0.57 -4.12 -7.30
C CYS A 55 -0.07 -2.98 -6.49
N ASN A 56 0.72 -2.09 -5.91
CA ASN A 56 0.23 -1.01 -5.03
C ASN A 56 -0.72 -0.05 -5.75
N PRO A 57 -0.44 0.43 -6.99
CA PRO A 57 -1.37 1.30 -7.71
C PRO A 57 -2.71 0.64 -8.01
N ILE A 58 -2.71 -0.67 -8.30
CA ILE A 58 -3.93 -1.42 -8.61
C ILE A 58 -4.78 -1.58 -7.34
N ILE A 59 -4.14 -1.97 -6.23
CA ILE A 59 -4.84 -2.13 -4.95
C ILE A 59 -5.37 -0.77 -4.45
N ALA A 60 -4.61 0.31 -4.60
CA ALA A 60 -5.06 1.65 -4.25
C ALA A 60 -6.34 2.05 -5.01
N LYS A 61 -6.42 1.77 -6.32
CA LYS A 61 -7.64 2.00 -7.11
C LYS A 61 -8.86 1.26 -6.57
N ILE A 62 -8.69 0.04 -6.05
CA ILE A 62 -9.79 -0.73 -5.44
C ILE A 62 -10.31 -0.03 -4.18
N TYR A 63 -9.41 0.44 -3.31
CA TYR A 63 -9.82 1.14 -2.09
C TYR A 63 -10.45 2.51 -2.37
N GLN A 64 -9.96 3.23 -3.39
CA GLN A 64 -10.54 4.51 -3.82
C GLN A 64 -11.89 4.30 -4.53
N GLY A 65 -12.02 3.28 -5.37
CA GLY A 65 -13.27 2.95 -6.06
C GLY A 65 -14.35 2.35 -5.15
N ALA A 66 -13.96 1.70 -4.06
CA ALA A 66 -14.87 1.22 -3.01
C ALA A 66 -15.29 2.32 -2.01
N GLY A 67 -14.68 3.52 -2.12
CA GLY A 67 -14.83 4.64 -1.19
C GLY A 67 -15.65 5.82 -1.72
N GLY A 68 -16.62 5.57 -2.60
CA GLY A 68 -17.58 6.61 -3.04
C GLY A 68 -18.48 7.18 -1.93
N ASP A 69 -18.32 6.72 -0.68
CA ASP A 69 -19.09 7.16 0.50
C ASP A 69 -18.20 7.35 1.74
N VAL A 70 -16.93 7.73 1.56
CA VAL A 70 -16.17 8.34 2.66
C VAL A 70 -16.04 9.84 2.36
N PRO A 71 -16.67 10.72 3.16
CA PRO A 71 -16.41 12.14 3.04
C PRO A 71 -14.91 12.30 3.31
N MET A 72 -14.17 12.76 2.31
CA MET A 72 -12.78 13.20 2.45
C MET A 72 -12.73 14.43 3.35
N GLY A 73 -12.96 14.20 4.64
CA GLY A 73 -12.68 15.08 5.75
C GLY A 73 -11.44 14.53 6.47
N GLY A 74 -10.27 15.01 6.05
CA GLY A 74 -9.06 15.04 6.88
C GLY A 74 -8.39 13.71 7.22
N ALA A 75 -7.44 13.27 6.39
CA ALA A 75 -6.25 12.55 6.86
C ALA A 75 -5.14 12.59 5.80
N GLN A 76 -4.39 13.69 5.86
CA GLN A 76 -2.94 13.77 5.66
C GLN A 76 -2.19 12.44 5.40
N MET A 77 -1.65 12.27 4.19
CA MET A 77 -0.33 11.69 3.88
C MET A 77 0.10 12.31 2.53
N PRO A 78 1.38 12.64 2.24
CA PRO A 78 2.57 11.84 2.57
C PRO A 78 3.79 12.65 3.06
N GLY A 79 4.83 11.95 3.52
CA GLY A 79 6.10 12.55 3.91
C GLY A 79 6.85 13.18 2.73
N GLY A 80 7.45 14.34 2.99
CA GLY A 80 8.40 15.01 2.11
C GLY A 80 8.56 16.49 2.46
N GLY A 81 9.75 16.87 2.96
CA GLY A 81 10.26 18.24 2.83
C GLY A 81 10.22 19.13 4.08
N PHE A 82 11.41 19.54 4.50
CA PHE A 82 11.69 20.64 5.41
C PHE A 82 11.02 21.95 4.95
N GLY A 83 10.49 22.75 5.88
CA GLY A 83 10.34 24.19 5.66
C GLY A 83 9.11 24.86 6.28
N ASN A 84 9.38 25.63 7.34
CA ASN A 84 8.84 26.95 7.59
C ASN A 84 7.38 27.09 8.10
N THR A 85 7.30 27.35 9.42
CA THR A 85 6.48 28.34 10.13
C THR A 85 5.07 28.72 9.64
N SER A 86 4.19 28.86 10.63
CA SER A 86 3.04 29.77 10.76
C SER A 86 1.62 29.16 10.69
N SER A 87 0.79 29.69 11.59
CA SER A 87 -0.62 29.43 11.87
C SER A 87 -0.88 28.12 12.64
N GLY A 88 -1.38 28.10 13.88
CA GLY A 88 -2.32 28.99 14.55
C GLY A 88 -3.62 28.22 14.74
N GLY A 89 -3.94 27.76 15.95
CA GLY A 89 -5.22 27.10 16.21
C GLY A 89 -5.25 26.26 17.48
N ALA A 90 -5.89 26.80 18.51
CA ALA A 90 -6.18 26.16 19.78
C ALA A 90 -7.07 24.91 19.66
N GLY A 91 -6.91 23.94 20.57
CA GLY A 91 -7.84 22.83 20.73
C GLY A 91 -7.39 21.87 21.82
N ALA A 92 -8.10 21.87 22.95
CA ALA A 92 -7.80 21.15 24.18
C ALA A 92 -7.62 19.63 24.00
N GLY A 93 -6.52 19.08 24.55
CA GLY A 93 -6.32 17.64 24.71
C GLY A 93 -7.05 17.10 25.95
N PRO A 94 -7.60 15.87 25.91
CA PRO A 94 -8.28 15.26 27.05
C PRO A 94 -7.31 14.86 28.17
N LYS A 95 -7.73 15.08 29.41
CA LYS A 95 -6.98 14.80 30.64
C LYS A 95 -6.78 13.29 30.81
N ILE A 96 -5.53 12.87 30.98
CA ILE A 96 -5.17 11.56 31.53
C ILE A 96 -5.34 11.62 33.05
N GLU A 97 -6.27 10.85 33.60
CA GLU A 97 -6.30 10.53 35.04
C GLU A 97 -5.28 9.43 35.27
N GLU A 98 -4.25 9.74 36.05
CA GLU A 98 -3.30 8.79 36.58
C GLU A 98 -4.06 7.87 37.56
N VAL A 99 -4.12 6.58 37.23
CA VAL A 99 -4.48 5.53 38.20
C VAL A 99 -3.21 5.19 38.98
N ASP A 100 -3.24 5.54 40.26
CA ASP A 100 -2.35 5.07 41.33
C ASP A 100 -2.60 3.57 41.60
#